data_AF-A0A2S6HIP1-F1
#
_entry.id   AF-A0A2S6HIP1-F1
#
_cell.length_a   1.000
_cell.length_b   1.000
_cell.length_c   1.000
_cell.angle_alpha   90.00
_cell.angle_beta   90.00
_cell.angle_gamma   90.00
#
_symmetry.space_group_name_H-M   'P 1'
#
loop_
_entity.id
_entity.type
_entity.pdbx_description
1 polymer ?
#
loop_
_entity_poly.entity_id
_entity_poly.type
_entity_poly.pdbx_seq_one_letter_code
_entity_poly.pdbx_strand_id
1 'polypeptide(L)' 'MDPTTIEREALHLPVSDRAKLAHKLLLSLEDMSEPEIEQAWLDEAERRAAEIDQGLVQLIPAEEVSRKARALLR' A
#
# COMPACT_ATOMS: atom_id res chain seq x y z
N MET A 1 21.29 4.24 10.74
CA MET A 1 21.18 5.40 9.84
C MET A 1 19.73 5.83 9.87
N ASP A 2 19.44 7.11 10.06
CA ASP A 2 18.07 7.61 10.22
C ASP A 2 17.26 7.49 8.91
N PRO A 3 16.01 6.97 8.91
CA PRO A 3 15.18 6.87 7.71
C PRO A 3 15.09 8.15 6.88
N THR A 4 15.04 9.32 7.53
CA THR A 4 14.98 10.61 6.81
C THR A 4 16.24 10.89 6.01
N THR A 5 17.39 10.43 6.50
CA THR A 5 18.66 10.54 5.78
C THR A 5 18.66 9.61 4.57
N ILE A 6 18.19 8.37 4.72
CA ILE A 6 18.13 7.40 3.61
C ILE A 6 17.20 7.90 2.49
N GLU A 7 16.03 8.42 2.86
CA GLU A 7 15.08 8.99 1.90
C GLU A 7 15.70 10.15 1.12
N ARG A 8 16.34 11.09 1.82
CA ARG A 8 17.01 12.23 1.18
C ARG A 8 18.06 11.76 0.19
N GLU A 9 18.95 10.85 0.57
CA GLU A 9 20.00 10.35 -0.33
C GLU A 9 19.40 9.60 -1.54
N ALA A 10 18.34 8.80 -1.33
CA ALA A 10 17.64 8.13 -2.42
C ALA A 10 17.01 9.12 -3.41
N LEU A 11 16.45 10.23 -2.94
CA LEU A 11 15.86 11.27 -3.79
C LEU A 11 16.90 12.04 -4.63
N HIS A 12 18.17 12.06 -4.23
CA HIS A 12 19.26 12.68 -5.01
C HIS A 12 19.74 11.80 -6.18
N LEU A 13 19.36 10.52 -6.24
CA LEU A 13 19.72 9.66 -7.35
C LEU A 13 19.05 10.11 -8.66
N PRO A 14 19.64 9.80 -9.83
CA PRO A 14 18.96 9.96 -11.12
C PRO A 14 17.63 9.19 -11.16
N VAL A 15 16.67 9.68 -11.96
CA VAL A 15 15.31 9.11 -12.08
C VAL A 15 15.34 7.59 -12.32
N SER A 16 16.22 7.12 -13.22
CA SER A 16 16.34 5.70 -13.54
C SER A 16 16.79 4.85 -12.36
N ASP A 17 17.68 5.38 -11.53
CA ASP A 17 18.24 4.64 -10.39
C ASP A 17 17.31 4.71 -9.18
N ARG A 18 16.56 5.80 -9.02
CA ARG A 18 15.42 5.84 -8.09
C ARG A 18 14.37 4.79 -8.42
N ALA A 19 13.98 4.69 -9.70
CA ALA A 19 12.99 3.70 -10.13
C ALA A 19 13.45 2.27 -9.86
N LYS A 20 14.73 1.96 -10.16
CA LYS A 20 15.33 0.66 -9.83
C LYS A 20 15.37 0.39 -8.33
N LEU A 21 15.74 1.38 -7.52
CA LEU A 21 15.80 1.25 -6.07
C LEU A 21 14.40 1.02 -5.48
N ALA A 22 13.41 1.81 -5.91
CA ALA A 22 12.02 1.63 -5.49
C ALA A 22 11.49 0.23 -5.83
N HIS A 23 11.78 -0.28 -7.04
CA HIS A 23 11.40 -1.63 -7.43
C HIS A 23 12.06 -2.70 -6.56
N LYS A 24 13.36 -2.59 -6.26
CA LYS A 24 14.06 -3.53 -5.37
C LYS A 24 13.50 -3.50 -3.95
N LEU A 25 13.20 -2.31 -3.43
CA LEU A 25 12.59 -2.17 -2.10
C LEU A 25 11.21 -2.82 -2.09
N LEU A 26 10.41 -2.63 -3.14
CA LEU A 26 9.12 -3.30 -3.28
C LEU A 26 9.27 -4.83 -3.28
N LEU A 27 10.19 -5.38 -4.09
CA LEU A 27 10.48 -6.82 -4.11
C LEU A 27 10.97 -7.34 -2.75
N SER A 28 11.71 -6.55 -1.98
CA SER A 28 12.15 -6.97 -0.65
C SER A 28 11.01 -7.09 0.36
N LEU A 29 9.85 -6.49 0.08
CA LEU A 29 8.62 -6.71 0.84
C LEU A 29 7.93 -8.03 0.45
N GLU A 30 8.28 -8.60 -0.70
CA GLU A 30 7.76 -9.91 -1.16
C GLU A 30 8.51 -11.09 -0.51
N ASP A 31 9.66 -10.85 0.13
CA ASP A 31 10.39 -11.83 0.95
C ASP A 31 9.84 -11.95 2.39
N MET A 32 8.71 -11.30 2.68
CA MET A 32 7.98 -11.51 3.93
C MET A 32 7.45 -12.93 3.99
N SER A 33 7.61 -13.59 5.13
CA SER A 33 7.02 -14.90 5.37
C SER A 33 5.49 -14.82 5.30
N GLU A 34 4.82 -15.90 4.90
CA GLU A 34 3.34 -15.96 4.88
C GLU A 34 2.70 -15.47 6.20
N PRO A 35 3.23 -15.80 7.41
CA PRO A 35 2.69 -15.27 8.66
C PRO A 35 2.85 -13.75 8.82
N GLU A 36 3.96 -13.17 8.35
CA GLU A 36 4.17 -11.72 8.39
C GLU A 36 3.22 -11.00 7.43
N ILE A 37 2.94 -11.59 6.27
CA ILE A 37 1.95 -11.09 5.32
C ILE A 37 0.56 -11.16 5.93
N GLU A 38 0.18 -12.30 6.52
CA GLU A 38 -1.11 -12.48 7.19
C GLU A 38 -1.31 -11.45 8.30
N GLN A 39 -0.29 -11.25 9.16
CA GLN A 39 -0.35 -10.24 10.21
C GLN A 39 -0.50 -8.83 9.66
N ALA A 40 0.27 -8.46 8.62
CA ALA A 40 0.16 -7.14 8.00
C ALA A 40 -1.24 -6.89 7.40
N TRP A 41 -1.87 -7.92 6.84
CA TRP A 41 -3.26 -7.83 6.35
C TRP A 41 -4.27 -7.68 7.49
N LEU A 42 -4.08 -8.38 8.60
CA LEU A 42 -4.92 -8.25 9.78
C LEU A 42 -4.84 -6.84 10.37
N ASP A 43 -3.62 -6.31 10.55
CA ASP A 43 -3.39 -4.96 11.08
C ASP A 43 -4.08 -3.90 10.22
N GLU A 44 -3.98 -4.02 8.89
CA GLU A 44 -4.62 -3.11 7.95
C GLU A 44 -6.15 -3.25 7.95
N ALA A 45 -6.67 -4.46 8.07
CA ALA A 45 -8.11 -4.71 8.16
C ALA A 45 -8.71 -4.10 9.44
N GLU A 46 -8.04 -4.29 10.59
CA GLU A 46 -8.42 -3.70 11.87
C GLU A 46 -8.40 -2.17 11.81
N ARG A 47 -7.33 -1.58 11.27
CA ARG A 47 -7.21 -0.13 11.09
C ARG A 47 -8.36 0.41 10.25
N ARG A 48 -8.67 -0.22 9.11
CA ARG A 48 -9.76 0.23 8.23
C ARG A 48 -11.13 0.06 8.87
N ALA A 49 -11.38 -1.04 9.56
CA ALA A 49 -12.65 -1.25 10.27
C ALA A 49 -12.87 -0.13 11.31
N ALA A 50 -11.84 0.19 12.09
CA ALA A 50 -11.90 1.27 13.07
C ALA A 50 -12.16 2.65 12.43
N GLU A 51 -11.52 2.95 11.30
CA GLU A 51 -11.76 4.21 10.55
C GLU A 51 -13.21 4.32 10.04
N ILE A 52 -13.80 3.20 9.59
CA ILE A 52 -15.19 3.13 9.16
C ILE A 52 -16.12 3.36 10.35
N ASP A 53 -15.92 2.63 11.45
CA ASP A 53 -16.75 2.72 12.65
C ASP A 53 -16.72 4.12 13.27
N GLN A 54 -15.57 4.80 13.18
CA GLN A 54 -15.38 6.18 13.67
C GLN A 54 -15.85 7.24 12.67
N GLY A 55 -16.23 6.87 11.45
CA GLY A 55 -16.63 7.82 10.40
C GLY A 55 -15.50 8.71 9.90
N LEU A 56 -14.25 8.25 10.01
CA LEU A 56 -13.05 9.01 9.59
C LEU A 56 -12.84 8.97 8.07
N VAL A 57 -13.56 8.10 7.37
CA VAL A 57 -13.43 7.87 5.93
C VAL A 57 -14.76 8.03 5.21
N GLN A 58 -14.71 8.51 3.97
CA GLN A 58 -15.88 8.56 3.10
C GLN A 58 -16.09 7.20 2.43
N LEU A 59 -17.21 6.55 2.72
CA LEU A 59 -17.58 5.28 2.12
C LEU A 59 -18.13 5.46 0.71
N ILE A 60 -17.90 4.45 -0.13
CA ILE A 60 -18.50 4.35 -1.47
C ILE A 60 -19.63 3.33 -1.41
N PRO A 61 -20.84 3.65 -1.93
CA PRO A 61 -21.93 2.67 -2.01
C PRO A 61 -21.55 1.40 -2.78
N ALA A 62 -21.99 0.25 -2.28
CA ALA A 62 -21.67 -1.06 -2.86
C ALA A 62 -22.16 -1.20 -4.31
N GLU A 63 -23.28 -0.56 -4.64
CA GLU A 63 -23.85 -0.54 -6.00
C GLU A 63 -22.94 0.20 -6.98
N GLU A 64 -22.31 1.29 -6.53
CA GLU A 64 -21.38 2.06 -7.35
C GLU A 64 -20.12 1.24 -7.65
N VAL A 65 -19.57 0.58 -6.63
CA VAL A 65 -18.40 -0.32 -6.79
C VAL A 65 -18.73 -1.47 -7.74
N SER A 66 -19.86 -2.14 -7.53
CA SER A 66 -20.32 -3.25 -8.38
C SER A 66 -20.52 -2.84 -9.84
N ARG A 67 -21.10 -1.65 -10.07
CA ARG A 67 -21.28 -1.10 -11.41
C ARG A 67 -19.94 -0.85 -12.10
N LYS A 68 -18.96 -0.25 -11.40
CA LYS A 68 -17.61 0.00 -11.94
C LYS A 68 -16.89 -1.30 -12.29
N ALA A 69 -16.93 -2.29 -11.39
CA ALA A 69 -16.30 -3.59 -11.62
C ALA A 69 -16.86 -4.30 -12.87
N ARG A 70 -18.18 -4.32 -13.04
CA ARG A 70 -18.83 -4.91 -14.24
C ARG A 70 -18.46 -4.19 -15.53
N ALA A 71 -18.23 -2.87 -15.48
CA ALA A 71 -17.84 -2.11 -16.66
C ALA A 71 -16.42 -2.45 -17.14
N LEU A 72 -15.51 -2.87 -16.24
CA LEU A 72 -14.14 -3.27 -16.58
C LEU A 72 -14.04 -4.66 -17.23
N LEU A 73 -15.10 -5.47 -17.13
CA LEU A 73 -15.17 -6.82 -17.71
C LEU A 73 -15.76 -6.84 -19.13
N ARG A 74 -15.99 -5.67 -19.73
CA ARG A 74 -16.48 -5.51 -21.11
C ARG A 74 -15.34 -5.08 -22.02
#